data_AF-A0A4R9PNI0-F1
#
_entry.id   AF-A0A4R9PNI0-F1
#
_cell.length_a   1.000
_cell.length_b   1.000
_cell.length_c   1.000
_cell.angle_alpha   90.00
_cell.angle_beta   90.00
_cell.angle_gamma   90.00
#
_symmetry.space_group_name_H-M   'P 1'
#
loop_
_entity.id
_entity.type
_entity.pdbx_description
1 polymer ?
#
loop_
_entity_poly.entity_id
_entity_poly.type
_entity_poly.pdbx_seq_one_letter_code
_entity_poly.pdbx_strand_id
1 'polypeptide(L)' 'MSILSSIGRIATQYAAARARYRSERILLSLPADLRKDIGFPEILDTPNSRRTATFSSKVI' A
#
# COMPACT_ATOMS: atom_id res chain seq x y z
N MET A 1 -13.65 10.93 26.96
CA MET A 1 -13.66 10.24 25.64
C MET A 1 -14.53 9.01 25.75
N SER A 2 -15.43 8.76 24.79
CA SER A 2 -16.30 7.57 24.82
C SER A 2 -15.59 6.36 24.21
N ILE A 3 -15.81 5.19 24.79
CA ILE A 3 -15.27 3.90 24.31
C ILE A 3 -15.65 3.65 22.85
N LEU A 4 -16.87 4.02 22.46
CA LEU A 4 -17.37 3.88 21.09
C LEU A 4 -16.55 4.70 20.08
N SER A 5 -16.14 5.93 20.46
CA SER A 5 -15.30 6.77 19.62
C SER A 5 -13.89 6.18 19.44
N SER A 6 -13.33 5.57 20.47
CA SER A 6 -12.03 4.89 20.40
C SER A 6 -12.07 3.69 19.45
N ILE A 7 -13.13 2.86 19.54
CA ILE A 7 -13.33 1.71 18.65
C ILE A 7 -13.51 2.18 17.20
N GLY A 8 -14.32 3.21 16.98
CA GLY A 8 -14.52 3.79 15.64
C GLY A 8 -13.19 4.25 15.01
N ARG A 9 -12.31 4.89 15.79
CA ARG A 9 -10.99 5.30 15.29
C ARG A 9 -10.12 4.12 14.87
N ILE A 10 -10.08 3.05 15.67
CA ILE A 10 -9.29 1.85 15.39
C ILE A 10 -9.85 1.13 14.15
N ALA A 11 -11.17 1.03 14.03
CA ALA A 11 -11.81 0.43 12.87
C ALA A 11 -11.45 1.15 11.56
N THR A 12 -11.47 2.49 11.55
CA THR A 12 -11.07 3.30 10.39
C THR A 12 -9.59 3.12 10.04
N GLN A 13 -8.71 3.09 11.05
CA GLN A 13 -7.28 2.84 10.84
C GLN A 13 -7.04 1.45 10.26
N TYR A 14 -7.71 0.43 10.79
CA TYR A 14 -7.64 -0.93 10.29
C TYR A 14 -8.14 -1.05 8.85
N ALA A 15 -9.29 -0.43 8.52
CA ALA A 15 -9.84 -0.44 7.18
C ALA A 15 -8.87 0.19 6.16
N ALA A 16 -8.24 1.32 6.52
CA ALA A 16 -7.24 1.97 5.67
C ALA A 16 -5.99 1.09 5.47
N ALA A 17 -5.47 0.47 6.54
CA ALA A 17 -4.33 -0.44 6.45
C ALA A 17 -4.67 -1.68 5.59
N ARG A 18 -5.86 -2.25 5.77
CA ARG A 18 -6.34 -3.40 5.00
C ARG A 18 -6.52 -3.08 3.52
N ALA A 19 -7.01 -1.87 3.20
CA ALA A 19 -7.14 -1.41 1.82
C ALA A 19 -5.76 -1.32 1.14
N ARG A 20 -4.76 -0.73 1.81
CA ARG A 20 -3.37 -0.65 1.30
C ARG A 20 -2.79 -2.03 1.04
N TYR A 21 -2.90 -2.94 2.00
CA TYR A 21 -2.39 -4.31 1.88
C TYR A 21 -3.03 -5.07 0.71
N ARG A 22 -4.34 -4.92 0.50
CA ARG A 22 -5.03 -5.51 -0.65
C ARG A 22 -4.57 -4.91 -1.97
N SER A 23 -4.43 -3.58 -2.04
CA SER A 23 -3.94 -2.92 -3.24
C SER A 23 -2.53 -3.36 -3.59
N GLU A 24 -1.61 -3.40 -2.62
CA GLU A 24 -0.24 -3.91 -2.83
C GLU A 24 -0.23 -5.35 -3.35
N ARG A 25 -1.06 -6.22 -2.78
CA ARG A 25 -1.20 -7.61 -3.23
C ARG A 25 -1.70 -7.70 -4.67
N ILE A 26 -2.70 -6.89 -5.03
CA ILE A 26 -3.26 -6.85 -6.39
C ILE A 26 -2.19 -6.35 -7.37
N LEU A 27 -1.52 -5.24 -7.03
CA LEU A 27 -0.45 -4.62 -7.82
C LEU A 27 0.74 -5.55 -8.05
N LEU A 28 1.14 -6.32 -7.04
CA LEU A 28 2.21 -7.30 -7.17
C LEU A 28 1.77 -8.58 -7.91
N SER A 29 0.49 -8.93 -7.85
CA SER A 29 -0.07 -10.09 -8.59
C SER A 29 -0.35 -9.78 -10.06
N LEU A 30 -0.33 -8.51 -10.45
CA LEU A 30 -0.52 -8.10 -11.83
C LEU A 30 0.66 -8.56 -12.70
N PRO A 31 0.40 -9.08 -13.91
CA PRO A 31 1.43 -9.37 -14.89
C PRO A 31 2.32 -8.15 -15.18
N ALA A 32 3.60 -8.38 -15.49
CA ALA A 32 4.57 -7.32 -15.73
C ALA A 32 4.16 -6.36 -16.85
N ASP A 33 3.50 -6.84 -17.91
CA ASP A 33 3.01 -6.01 -19.00
C ASP A 33 1.93 -5.03 -18.54
N LEU A 34 0.92 -5.49 -17.78
CA LEU A 34 -0.12 -4.63 -17.23
C LEU A 34 0.42 -3.64 -16.20
N ARG A 35 1.49 -3.99 -15.48
CA ARG A 35 2.18 -3.07 -14.56
C ARG A 35 2.90 -1.95 -15.30
N LYS A 36 3.46 -2.23 -16.48
CA LYS A 36 4.08 -1.22 -17.36
C LYS A 36 3.04 -0.27 -17.93
N ASP A 37 1.88 -0.79 -18.32
CA ASP A 37 0.79 0.01 -18.89
C ASP A 37 0.21 1.03 -17.90
N ILE A 38 0.20 0.72 -16.61
CA ILE A 38 -0.26 1.63 -15.54
C ILE A 38 0.87 2.50 -14.95
N GLY A 39 2.09 2.40 -15.49
CA GLY A 39 3.26 3.15 -14.99
C GLY A 39 3.75 2.71 -13.61
N PHE A 40 3.51 1.45 -13.22
CA PHE A 40 3.91 0.94 -11.90
C PHE A 40 5.43 0.72 -11.83
N PRO A 41 6.10 1.12 -10.74
CA PRO A 41 7.55 1.02 -10.62
C PRO A 41 8.07 -0.42 -10.77
N GLU A 42 8.95 -0.65 -11.75
CA GLU A 42 9.63 -1.92 -12.03
C GLU A 42 10.72 -2.25 -10.97
N ILE A 43 11.00 -1.29 -10.08
CA ILE A 43 11.93 -1.40 -8.95
C ILE A 43 11.55 -2.52 -7.96
N LEU A 44 10.31 -3.01 -8.01
CA LEU A 44 9.81 -4.10 -7.15
C LEU A 44 10.10 -5.50 -7.72
N ASP A 45 10.45 -5.63 -9.00
CA ASP A 45 10.75 -6.92 -9.64
C ASP A 45 12.21 -7.35 -9.51
N THR A 46 13.10 -6.45 -9.11
CA THR A 46 14.48 -6.84 -8.82
C THR A 46 14.49 -7.61 -7.49
N PRO A 47 14.91 -8.89 -7.47
CA PRO A 47 14.95 -9.66 -6.25
C PRO A 47 15.98 -9.02 -5.32
N ASN A 48 15.49 -8.32 -4.30
CA ASN A 48 16.27 -7.93 -3.13
C ASN A 48 17.53 -7.10 -3.45
N SER A 49 17.37 -5.89 -3.98
CA SER A 49 18.41 -4.87 -3.81
C SER A 49 17.87 -3.66 -3.08
N ARG A 50 17.92 -3.77 -1.74
CA ARG A 50 18.20 -2.66 -0.82
C ARG A 50 17.09 -1.61 -0.65
N ARG A 51 16.22 -1.86 0.32
CA ARG A 51 15.95 -0.97 1.48
C ARG A 51 15.54 0.50 1.24
N THR A 52 15.20 0.94 0.02
CA THR A 52 15.16 2.39 -0.26
C THR A 52 14.07 2.76 -1.26
N ALA A 53 12.83 2.70 -0.82
CA ALA A 53 11.82 3.65 -1.24
C ALA A 53 10.85 3.78 -0.07
N THR A 54 11.37 4.41 0.98
CA THR A 54 10.62 5.06 2.05
C THR A 54 9.28 5.54 1.54
N PHE A 55 8.21 5.05 2.16
CA PHE A 55 6.91 5.69 2.32
C PHE A 55 6.94 7.17 1.90
N SER A 56 6.73 7.46 0.62
CA SER A 56 6.57 8.84 0.16
C SER A 56 5.14 9.23 0.49
N SER A 57 4.92 9.53 1.77
CA SER A 57 3.77 10.28 2.24
C SER A 57 3.92 11.70 1.69
N LYS A 58 3.52 11.93 0.44
CA LYS A 58 3.28 13.29 -0.04
C LYS A 58 1.81 13.61 0.19
N VAL A 59 1.54 14.03 1.42
CA VAL A 59 0.39 14.86 1.78
C VAL A 59 0.74 16.27 1.31
N ILE A 60 0.07 16.74 0.26
CA ILE A 60 -0.27 18.15 0.04
C ILE A 60 -1.69 18.15 -0.53
#